data_AF-A0A182JGS2-F1
#
_entry.id   AF-A0A182JGS2-F1
#
_cell.length_a   1.000
_cell.length_b   1.000
_cell.length_c   1.000
_cell.angle_alpha   90.00
_cell.angle_beta   90.00
_cell.angle_gamma   90.00
#
_symmetry.space_group_name_H-M   'P 1'
#
loop_
_entity.id
_entity.type
_entity.pdbx_description
1 polymer ?
#
loop_
_entity_poly.entity_id
_entity_poly.type
_entity_poly.pdbx_seq_one_letter_code
_entity_poly.pdbx_strand_id
1 'polypeptide(L)'
;LSTLKGLGETLTVHVTSTIWDKQFRLAVVASSLPADYPFEESEFCGKNVNVEGTICGKVWSELLYQLVQLSNTCDIGTIANELPLVEQIPVLHRLDHSIHSMRIWAANKARSLCTDWNMMMFFKVVHSDIGLCLEQLQYIRVPELSADDPLEVQVQVCVALREKLVSEIKENIIKLKATCTECIDVLAAVCRTTSLASLTLCFPYFKHWQTEVLQERSNEYVAYFFNQIYLPVIQATKDIEILKLTLKIICEAWLDHIYMKKTKFSSAGALNLLKDFDGVAEWINACEALDERLRETLSHHEVLRMCEGVGKLLLRKPEETISILPSPSKAGKKSDETADEKAPLPPEMFVPNQKRWLELRARDRRAVNLNCLCLCAGMDVY
;
A
#
# COMPACT_ATOMS: atom_id res chain seq x y z
N LEU A 1 23.49 46.72 31.12
CA LEU A 1 23.84 45.74 30.06
C LEU A 1 23.49 44.31 30.47
N SER A 2 23.88 43.77 31.64
CA SER A 2 23.52 42.39 32.02
C SER A 2 22.02 42.16 32.27
N THR A 3 21.30 43.14 32.84
CA THR A 3 19.84 43.03 33.05
C THR A 3 19.04 42.98 31.74
N LEU A 4 19.46 43.76 30.73
CA LEU A 4 18.83 43.75 29.40
C LEU A 4 19.10 42.44 28.67
N LYS A 5 20.29 41.87 28.85
CA LYS A 5 20.66 40.55 28.34
C LYS A 5 19.81 39.44 28.96
N GLY A 6 19.70 39.41 30.30
CA GLY A 6 18.87 38.41 30.99
C GLY A 6 17.37 38.53 30.66
N LEU A 7 16.86 39.75 30.46
CA LEU A 7 15.50 39.97 29.98
C LEU A 7 15.32 39.43 28.55
N GLY A 8 16.29 39.67 27.67
CA GLY A 8 16.29 39.15 26.30
C GLY A 8 16.29 37.62 26.25
N GLU A 9 17.12 36.96 27.06
CA GLU A 9 17.17 35.50 27.19
C GLU A 9 15.83 34.94 27.71
N THR A 10 15.28 35.54 28.78
CA THR A 10 14.00 35.11 29.37
C THR A 10 12.83 35.27 28.39
N LEU A 11 12.75 36.41 27.69
CA LEU A 11 11.72 36.65 26.68
C LEU A 11 11.85 35.69 25.50
N THR A 12 13.09 35.41 25.06
CA THR A 12 13.33 34.45 23.97
C THR A 12 12.87 33.04 24.35
N VAL A 13 13.20 32.56 25.55
CA VAL A 13 12.73 31.27 26.06
C VAL A 13 11.21 31.23 26.16
N HIS A 14 10.59 32.28 26.72
CA HIS A 14 9.14 32.35 26.89
C HIS A 14 8.39 32.36 25.55
N VAL A 15 8.83 33.21 24.61
CA VAL A 15 8.24 33.32 23.27
C VAL A 15 8.38 31.99 22.53
N THR A 16 9.56 31.39 22.55
CA THR A 16 9.82 30.10 21.91
C THR A 16 8.97 28.98 22.51
N SER A 17 8.83 28.94 23.83
CA SER A 17 7.97 27.97 24.53
C SER A 17 6.50 28.12 24.13
N THR A 18 6.00 29.35 24.14
CA THR A 18 4.58 29.66 23.87
C THR A 18 4.22 29.45 22.40
N ILE A 19 5.17 29.72 21.49
CA ILE A 19 5.00 29.45 20.06
C ILE A 19 4.88 27.95 19.81
N TRP A 20 5.76 27.13 20.40
CA TRP A 20 5.65 25.67 20.27
C TRP A 20 4.32 25.17 20.82
N ASP A 21 3.92 25.58 22.04
CA ASP A 21 2.67 25.12 22.64
C ASP A 21 1.45 25.44 21.75
N LYS A 22 1.45 26.62 21.13
CA LYS A 22 0.42 27.02 20.17
C LYS A 22 0.46 26.12 18.93
N GLN A 23 1.61 25.98 18.28
CA GLN A 23 1.74 25.20 17.03
C GLN A 23 1.48 23.71 17.23
N PHE A 24 1.97 23.13 18.33
CA PHE A 24 1.69 21.74 18.68
C PHE A 24 0.20 21.51 18.93
N ARG A 25 -0.49 22.40 19.65
CA ARG A 25 -1.95 22.32 19.82
C ARG A 25 -2.67 22.38 18.49
N LEU A 26 -2.23 23.25 17.58
CA LEU A 26 -2.82 23.36 16.25
C LEU A 26 -2.63 22.07 15.45
N ALA A 27 -1.43 21.47 15.50
CA ALA A 27 -1.17 20.17 14.87
C ALA A 27 -2.07 19.06 15.43
N VAL A 28 -2.26 19.02 16.76
CA VAL A 28 -3.14 18.05 17.43
C VAL A 28 -4.61 18.28 17.08
N VAL A 29 -5.08 19.53 17.00
CA VAL A 29 -6.44 19.85 16.59
C VAL A 29 -6.66 19.46 15.13
N ALA A 30 -5.77 19.85 14.23
CA ALA A 30 -5.82 19.45 12.82
C ALA A 30 -5.83 17.92 12.67
N SER A 31 -5.08 17.20 13.52
CA SER A 31 -5.01 15.74 13.52
C SER A 31 -6.35 15.06 13.80
N SER A 32 -7.21 15.70 14.59
CA SER A 32 -8.54 15.21 14.98
C SER A 32 -9.61 15.41 13.89
N LEU A 33 -9.32 16.23 12.88
CA LEU A 33 -10.25 16.54 11.81
C LEU A 33 -10.17 15.53 10.65
N PRO A 34 -11.14 15.56 9.71
CA PRO A 34 -11.03 14.88 8.44
C PRO A 34 -9.76 15.29 7.68
N ALA A 35 -9.17 14.35 6.94
CA ALA A 35 -7.89 14.59 6.23
C ALA A 35 -8.01 15.68 5.14
N ASP A 36 -9.22 15.90 4.64
CA ASP A 36 -9.59 16.86 3.60
C ASP A 36 -10.26 18.12 4.15
N TYR A 37 -10.24 18.33 5.47
CA TYR A 37 -10.87 19.49 6.08
C TYR A 37 -10.26 20.80 5.55
N PRO A 38 -11.07 21.69 4.94
CA PRO A 38 -10.58 22.94 4.37
C PRO A 38 -10.32 23.95 5.49
N PHE A 39 -9.06 24.34 5.67
CA PHE A 39 -8.68 25.49 6.49
C PHE A 39 -8.39 26.70 5.61
N GLU A 40 -8.63 27.89 6.13
CA GLU A 40 -8.12 29.11 5.51
C GLU A 40 -6.59 29.07 5.53
N GLU A 41 -5.98 29.12 4.34
CA GLU A 41 -4.52 29.01 4.13
C GLU A 41 -3.71 30.02 4.95
N SER A 42 -4.32 31.09 5.46
CA SER A 42 -3.66 32.18 6.18
C SER A 42 -3.37 31.95 7.66
N GLU A 43 -4.02 30.98 8.32
CA GLU A 43 -3.85 30.83 9.77
C GLU A 43 -2.67 29.94 10.16
N PHE A 44 -2.26 29.01 9.28
CA PHE A 44 -1.39 27.88 9.66
C PHE A 44 -0.20 27.61 8.75
N CYS A 45 -0.17 28.15 7.52
CA CYS A 45 0.91 27.91 6.57
C CYS A 45 1.26 29.20 5.82
N GLY A 46 2.52 29.40 5.47
CA GLY A 46 2.91 30.52 4.61
C GLY A 46 2.27 30.39 3.22
N LYS A 47 1.76 31.50 2.66
CA LYS A 47 1.06 31.58 1.36
C LYS A 47 1.82 31.06 0.13
N ASN A 48 3.09 30.66 0.29
CA ASN A 48 4.00 30.36 -0.82
C ASN A 48 4.45 28.88 -0.89
N VAL A 49 3.79 27.99 -0.16
CA VAL A 49 4.22 26.59 -0.03
C VAL A 49 3.27 25.69 -0.84
N ASN A 50 3.50 25.63 -2.15
CA ASN A 50 2.79 24.72 -3.06
C ASN A 50 3.36 23.30 -2.92
N VAL A 51 3.12 22.73 -1.75
CA VAL A 51 3.65 21.43 -1.35
C VAL A 51 2.52 20.41 -1.36
N GLU A 52 2.76 19.29 -2.04
CA GLU A 52 1.88 18.13 -2.05
C GLU A 52 1.72 17.58 -0.63
N GLY A 53 0.47 17.40 -0.17
CA GLY A 53 0.16 16.93 1.18
C GLY A 53 -1.21 17.38 1.66
N THR A 54 -1.62 16.89 2.83
CA THR A 54 -2.81 17.37 3.55
C THR A 54 -2.49 18.63 4.33
N ILE A 55 -3.51 19.40 4.71
CA ILE A 55 -3.30 20.58 5.56
C ILE A 55 -2.71 20.15 6.91
N CYS A 56 -3.19 19.05 7.50
CA CYS A 56 -2.66 18.53 8.75
C CYS A 56 -1.17 18.17 8.64
N GLY A 57 -0.77 17.52 7.54
CA GLY A 57 0.64 17.21 7.26
C GLY A 57 1.52 18.45 7.15
N LYS A 58 1.02 19.52 6.52
CA LYS A 58 1.72 20.82 6.45
C LYS A 58 1.90 21.45 7.84
N VAL A 59 0.89 21.40 8.70
CA VAL A 59 0.99 21.92 10.08
C VAL A 59 2.06 21.15 10.88
N TRP A 60 2.10 19.82 10.75
CA TRP A 60 3.16 19.01 11.36
C TRP A 60 4.54 19.32 10.78
N SER A 61 4.65 19.46 9.46
CA SER A 61 5.91 19.80 8.79
C SER A 61 6.43 21.16 9.25
N GLU A 62 5.59 22.19 9.31
CA GLU A 62 5.96 23.54 9.79
C GLU A 62 6.42 23.53 11.26
N LEU A 63 5.71 22.80 12.12
CA LEU A 63 6.11 22.61 13.51
C LEU A 63 7.52 21.99 13.61
N LEU A 64 7.78 20.95 12.82
CA LEU A 64 9.09 20.29 12.82
C LEU A 64 10.17 21.18 12.22
N TYR A 65 9.88 21.93 11.16
CA TYR A 65 10.78 22.93 10.59
C TYR A 65 11.21 23.94 11.64
N GLN A 66 10.26 24.55 12.35
CA GLN A 66 10.55 25.54 13.40
C GLN A 66 11.41 24.95 14.53
N LEU A 67 11.11 23.73 14.97
CA LEU A 67 11.90 23.03 16.00
C LEU A 67 13.31 22.68 15.53
N VAL A 68 13.48 22.26 14.27
CA VAL A 68 14.80 21.99 13.68
C VAL A 68 15.61 23.27 13.56
N GLN A 69 15.01 24.37 13.09
CA GLN A 69 15.70 25.67 13.04
C GLN A 69 16.14 26.12 14.43
N LEU A 70 15.25 26.04 15.41
CA LEU A 70 15.55 26.38 16.79
C LEU A 70 16.67 25.50 17.36
N SER A 71 16.59 24.17 17.18
CA SER A 71 17.64 23.24 17.59
C SER A 71 18.98 23.60 16.96
N ASN A 72 19.00 23.90 15.66
CA ASN A 72 20.22 24.24 14.93
C ASN A 72 20.81 25.60 15.35
N THR A 73 19.97 26.57 15.74
CA THR A 73 20.47 27.84 16.28
C THR A 73 21.18 27.67 17.62
N CYS A 74 20.91 26.60 18.35
CA CYS A 74 21.64 26.25 19.57
C CYS A 74 23.04 25.68 19.30
N ASP A 75 23.40 25.34 18.04
CA ASP A 75 24.65 24.65 17.69
C ASP A 75 25.74 25.54 17.06
N ILE A 76 25.41 26.76 16.59
CA ILE A 76 26.39 27.66 15.92
C ILE A 76 27.00 28.61 16.95
N GLY A 77 28.13 28.23 17.55
CA GLY A 77 28.79 29.01 18.59
C GLY A 77 29.37 30.35 18.08
N THR A 78 29.23 31.39 18.91
CA THR A 78 30.33 32.28 19.37
C THR A 78 29.81 33.37 20.34
N ILE A 79 30.33 33.32 21.57
CA ILE A 79 30.46 34.41 22.57
C ILE A 79 29.18 34.81 23.33
N ALA A 80 29.16 34.46 24.63
CA ALA A 80 28.41 35.10 25.72
C ALA A 80 27.00 35.59 25.34
N ASN A 81 26.10 34.70 24.93
CA ASN A 81 24.63 34.87 24.75
C ASN A 81 24.03 33.55 24.21
N GLU A 82 24.55 32.39 24.63
CA GLU A 82 24.04 31.08 24.22
C GLU A 82 22.95 30.64 25.21
N LEU A 83 21.93 29.92 24.72
CA LEU A 83 21.01 29.19 25.59
C LEU A 83 21.83 28.13 26.34
N PRO A 84 21.89 28.18 27.68
CA PRO A 84 22.64 27.18 28.42
C PRO A 84 22.16 25.75 28.08
N LEU A 85 23.02 24.77 28.37
CA LEU A 85 22.74 23.36 28.10
C LEU A 85 21.38 22.89 28.65
N VAL A 86 20.94 23.53 29.74
CA VAL A 86 19.66 23.30 30.40
C VAL A 86 18.47 23.66 29.49
N GLU A 87 18.60 24.69 28.66
CA GLU A 87 17.55 25.21 27.80
C GLU A 87 17.49 24.50 26.44
N GLN A 88 18.56 23.80 26.04
CA GLN A 88 18.54 22.90 24.89
C GLN A 88 17.69 21.64 25.16
N ILE A 89 17.68 21.15 26.40
CA ILE A 89 16.96 19.94 26.81
C ILE A 89 15.45 20.03 26.48
N PRO A 90 14.71 21.10 26.86
CA PRO A 90 13.31 21.26 26.47
C PRO A 90 13.06 21.30 24.96
N VAL A 91 13.97 21.88 24.17
CA VAL A 91 13.82 21.93 22.70
C VAL A 91 13.91 20.54 22.10
N LEU A 92 14.89 19.76 22.52
CA LEU A 92 15.06 18.37 22.07
C LEU A 92 13.90 17.48 22.52
N HIS A 93 13.43 17.63 23.76
CA HIS A 93 12.23 16.94 24.25
C HIS A 93 11.00 17.25 23.38
N ARG A 94 10.79 18.52 23.03
CA ARG A 94 9.68 18.93 22.17
C ARG A 94 9.80 18.36 20.77
N LEU A 95 11.01 18.33 20.21
CA LEU A 95 11.27 17.72 18.92
C LEU A 95 10.96 16.23 18.95
N ASP A 96 11.46 15.51 19.96
CA ASP A 96 11.17 14.09 20.17
C ASP A 96 9.65 13.82 20.22
N HIS A 97 8.95 14.53 21.11
CA HIS A 97 7.51 14.40 21.28
C HIS A 97 6.72 14.76 20.02
N SER A 98 7.16 15.77 19.26
CA SER A 98 6.47 16.18 18.03
C SER A 98 6.63 15.12 16.93
N ILE A 99 7.83 14.56 16.74
CA ILE A 99 8.09 13.47 15.79
C ILE A 99 7.26 12.23 16.19
N HIS A 100 7.28 11.87 17.47
CA HIS A 100 6.53 10.74 18.00
C HIS A 100 5.02 10.90 17.75
N SER A 101 4.46 12.08 18.05
CA SER A 101 3.03 12.36 17.90
C SER A 101 2.61 12.35 16.43
N MET A 102 3.39 12.99 15.55
CA MET A 102 3.19 12.96 14.10
C MET A 102 3.18 11.52 13.57
N ARG A 103 4.16 10.70 13.98
CA ARG A 103 4.23 9.29 13.58
C ARG A 103 2.96 8.51 13.95
N ILE A 104 2.53 8.62 15.20
CA ILE A 104 1.32 7.92 15.69
C ILE A 104 0.09 8.40 14.93
N TRP A 105 -0.04 9.71 14.71
CA TRP A 105 -1.13 10.25 13.92
C TRP A 105 -1.13 9.69 12.49
N ALA A 106 0.00 9.74 11.79
CA ALA A 106 0.10 9.28 10.41
C ALA A 106 -0.27 7.80 10.29
N ALA A 107 0.27 6.94 11.16
CA ALA A 107 -0.04 5.51 11.17
C ALA A 107 -1.54 5.24 11.42
N ASN A 108 -2.14 5.92 12.40
CA ASN A 108 -3.55 5.72 12.73
C ASN A 108 -4.49 6.30 11.66
N LYS A 109 -4.17 7.48 11.12
CA LYS A 109 -4.96 8.12 10.06
C LYS A 109 -4.90 7.30 8.77
N ALA A 110 -3.71 6.84 8.37
CA ALA A 110 -3.54 5.97 7.22
C ALA A 110 -4.34 4.66 7.38
N ARG A 111 -4.29 4.02 8.55
CA ARG A 111 -5.11 2.81 8.82
C ARG A 111 -6.61 3.08 8.66
N SER A 112 -7.11 4.19 9.19
CA SER A 112 -8.53 4.58 9.06
C SER A 112 -8.90 4.80 7.59
N LEU A 113 -8.14 5.65 6.88
CA LEU A 113 -8.37 5.99 5.48
C LEU A 113 -8.31 4.75 4.58
N CYS A 114 -7.39 3.83 4.87
CA CYS A 114 -7.28 2.57 4.16
C CYS A 114 -8.54 1.69 4.36
N THR A 115 -9.03 1.60 5.60
CA THR A 115 -10.25 0.86 5.94
C THR A 115 -11.48 1.43 5.23
N ASP A 116 -11.55 2.75 5.10
CA ASP A 116 -12.61 3.45 4.37
C ASP A 116 -12.41 3.43 2.84
N TRP A 117 -11.36 2.76 2.37
CA TRP A 117 -10.93 2.71 0.98
C TRP A 117 -10.67 4.08 0.32
N ASN A 118 -10.36 5.11 1.12
CA ASN A 118 -10.00 6.45 0.65
C ASN A 118 -8.52 6.50 0.25
N MET A 119 -8.19 5.88 -0.89
CA MET A 119 -6.81 5.74 -1.38
C MET A 119 -6.13 7.08 -1.66
N MET A 120 -6.88 8.07 -2.15
CA MET A 120 -6.34 9.41 -2.44
C MET A 120 -5.76 10.06 -1.18
N MET A 121 -6.52 10.09 -0.09
CA MET A 121 -6.04 10.66 1.16
C MET A 121 -5.02 9.75 1.86
N PHE A 122 -5.17 8.43 1.73
CA PHE A 122 -4.21 7.47 2.26
C PHE A 122 -2.79 7.74 1.71
N PHE A 123 -2.63 7.83 0.39
CA PHE A 123 -1.31 8.09 -0.20
C PHE A 123 -0.82 9.52 0.03
N LYS A 124 -1.71 10.51 0.15
CA LYS A 124 -1.31 11.86 0.61
C LYS A 124 -0.69 11.82 2.01
N VAL A 125 -1.26 11.08 2.95
CA VAL A 125 -0.67 10.96 4.30
C VAL A 125 0.64 10.16 4.25
N VAL A 126 0.65 9.01 3.57
CA VAL A 126 1.78 8.06 3.61
C VAL A 126 2.97 8.53 2.78
N HIS A 127 2.76 9.05 1.57
CA HIS A 127 3.86 9.48 0.69
C HIS A 127 4.19 10.96 0.89
N SER A 128 3.17 11.81 0.94
CA SER A 128 3.40 13.25 1.01
C SER A 128 3.68 13.70 2.44
N ASP A 129 2.73 13.60 3.37
CA ASP A 129 2.85 14.21 4.70
C ASP A 129 4.04 13.67 5.51
N ILE A 130 4.27 12.35 5.49
CA ILE A 130 5.46 11.75 6.12
C ILE A 130 6.74 12.26 5.42
N GLY A 131 6.74 12.31 4.09
CA GLY A 131 7.85 12.84 3.30
C GLY A 131 8.20 14.28 3.66
N LEU A 132 7.20 15.16 3.78
CA LEU A 132 7.38 16.55 4.19
C LEU A 132 8.01 16.68 5.57
N CYS A 133 7.57 15.85 6.52
CA CYS A 133 8.13 15.87 7.86
C CYS A 133 9.58 15.37 7.85
N LEU A 134 9.88 14.31 7.10
CA LEU A 134 11.23 13.77 6.96
C LEU A 134 12.18 14.77 6.29
N GLU A 135 11.71 15.54 5.31
CA GLU A 135 12.48 16.59 4.65
C GLU A 135 12.93 17.67 5.65
N GLN A 136 12.08 18.06 6.60
CA GLN A 136 12.50 19.01 7.64
C GLN A 136 13.52 18.41 8.60
N LEU A 137 13.31 17.15 8.98
CA LEU A 137 14.16 16.44 9.95
C LEU A 137 15.56 16.12 9.41
N GLN A 138 15.76 16.09 8.09
CA GLN A 138 17.09 15.83 7.51
C GLN A 138 18.10 16.95 7.81
N TYR A 139 17.63 18.15 8.17
CA TYR A 139 18.48 19.30 8.46
C TYR A 139 18.87 19.41 9.94
N ILE A 140 18.44 18.48 10.79
CA ILE A 140 18.79 18.51 12.21
C ILE A 140 20.31 18.39 12.39
N ARG A 141 20.88 19.33 13.13
CA ARG A 141 22.26 19.31 13.59
C ARG A 141 22.26 18.88 15.03
N VAL A 142 23.17 17.96 15.35
CA VAL A 142 23.28 17.39 16.67
C VAL A 142 24.74 17.07 16.99
N PRO A 143 25.55 18.08 17.32
CA PRO A 143 26.95 17.88 17.64
C PRO A 143 27.08 17.03 18.90
N GLU A 144 28.09 16.15 18.89
CA GLU A 144 28.50 15.40 20.08
C GLU A 144 29.13 16.37 21.08
N LEU A 145 28.75 16.24 22.36
CA LEU A 145 29.35 16.99 23.45
C LEU A 145 30.18 16.01 24.28
N SER A 146 31.49 16.22 24.37
CA SER A 146 32.36 15.48 25.29
C SER A 146 32.54 16.24 26.60
N ALA A 147 32.34 15.55 27.72
CA ALA A 147 32.66 16.07 29.05
C ALA A 147 34.11 15.68 29.40
N ASP A 148 35.09 16.31 28.75
CA ASP A 148 36.50 15.92 28.86
C ASP A 148 37.20 16.43 30.14
N ASP A 149 36.55 17.30 30.93
CA ASP A 149 37.05 17.84 32.20
C ASP A 149 36.12 17.45 33.36
N PRO A 150 36.54 17.49 34.64
CA PRO A 150 35.65 17.27 35.77
C PRO A 150 34.70 18.47 35.91
N LEU A 151 33.76 18.57 34.98
CA LEU A 151 32.65 19.51 34.99
C LEU A 151 31.81 19.28 36.24
N GLU A 152 31.19 20.34 36.74
CA GLU A 152 30.23 20.27 37.83
C GLU A 152 29.17 19.19 37.55
N VAL A 153 28.79 18.39 38.56
CA VAL A 153 27.89 17.23 38.42
C VAL A 153 26.61 17.58 37.64
N GLN A 154 26.09 18.79 37.83
CA GLN A 154 24.91 19.30 37.14
C GLN A 154 25.11 19.38 35.61
N VAL A 155 26.29 19.79 35.14
CA VAL A 155 26.62 19.86 33.71
C VAL A 155 26.72 18.45 33.14
N GLN A 156 27.36 17.51 33.86
CA GLN A 156 27.45 16.12 33.43
C GLN A 156 26.07 15.47 33.25
N VAL A 157 25.15 15.70 34.18
CA VAL A 157 23.76 15.23 34.08
C VAL A 157 23.07 15.82 32.85
N CYS A 158 23.25 17.12 32.59
CA CYS A 158 22.63 17.77 31.44
C CYS A 158 23.21 17.27 30.09
N VAL A 159 24.52 16.96 30.04
CA VAL A 159 25.16 16.36 28.85
C VAL A 159 24.58 14.98 28.59
N ALA A 160 24.49 14.13 29.62
CA ALA A 160 23.93 12.79 29.50
C ALA A 160 22.43 12.81 29.11
N LEU A 161 21.65 13.75 29.66
CA LEU A 161 20.25 13.93 29.26
C LEU A 161 20.13 14.33 27.79
N ARG A 162 20.95 15.28 27.33
CA ARG A 162 20.97 15.70 25.94
C ARG A 162 21.32 14.52 25.03
N GLU A 163 22.37 13.78 25.35
CA GLU A 163 22.79 12.60 24.56
C GLU A 163 21.67 11.57 24.45
N LYS A 164 20.96 11.28 25.54
CA LYS A 164 19.80 10.39 25.53
C LYS A 164 18.70 10.90 24.60
N LEU A 165 18.31 12.17 24.71
CA LEU A 165 17.26 12.77 23.87
C LEU A 165 17.62 12.73 22.38
N VAL A 166 18.89 12.98 22.07
CA VAL A 166 19.41 12.88 20.71
C VAL A 166 19.26 11.46 20.16
N SER A 167 19.53 10.45 20.98
CA SER A 167 19.32 9.05 20.62
C SER A 167 17.83 8.75 20.36
N GLU A 168 16.94 9.21 21.25
CA GLU A 168 15.48 9.04 21.12
C GLU A 168 14.93 9.70 19.85
N ILE A 169 15.38 10.93 19.53
CA ILE A 169 15.03 11.63 18.29
C ILE A 169 15.47 10.82 17.07
N LYS A 170 16.72 10.35 17.04
CA LYS A 170 17.25 9.52 15.94
C LYS A 170 16.42 8.24 15.77
N GLU A 171 16.07 7.58 16.86
CA GLU A 171 15.21 6.39 16.84
C GLU A 171 13.81 6.71 16.32
N ASN A 172 13.21 7.82 16.75
CA ASN A 172 11.88 8.24 16.31
C ASN A 172 11.86 8.63 14.81
N ILE A 173 12.94 9.23 14.28
CA ILE A 173 13.10 9.48 12.83
C ILE A 173 13.14 8.15 12.06
N ILE A 174 13.89 7.16 12.55
CA ILE A 174 13.95 5.82 11.93
C ILE A 174 12.55 5.19 11.91
N LYS A 175 11.83 5.24 13.03
CA LYS A 175 10.46 4.72 13.14
C LYS A 175 9.48 5.48 12.23
N LEU A 176 9.63 6.80 12.07
CA LEU A 176 8.82 7.59 11.14
C LEU A 176 9.06 7.16 9.69
N LYS A 177 10.32 6.89 9.29
CA LYS A 177 10.63 6.32 7.97
C LYS A 177 9.99 4.94 7.77
N ALA A 178 10.08 4.07 8.79
CA ALA A 178 9.49 2.73 8.75
C ALA A 178 7.95 2.75 8.67
N THR A 179 7.31 3.81 9.16
CA THR A 179 5.83 3.95 9.16
C THR A 179 5.25 3.88 7.75
N CYS A 180 5.97 4.32 6.71
CA CYS A 180 5.52 4.18 5.33
C CYS A 180 5.31 2.70 4.97
N THR A 181 6.31 1.85 5.23
CA THR A 181 6.23 0.41 4.97
C THR A 181 5.13 -0.26 5.81
N GLU A 182 5.03 0.08 7.09
CA GLU A 182 3.96 -0.42 7.96
C GLU A 182 2.56 -0.09 7.43
N CYS A 183 2.38 1.12 6.84
CA CYS A 183 1.13 1.51 6.21
C CYS A 183 0.85 0.72 4.92
N ILE A 184 1.88 0.37 4.15
CA ILE A 184 1.73 -0.50 2.96
C ILE A 184 1.34 -1.93 3.36
N ASP A 185 1.85 -2.45 4.48
CA ASP A 185 1.41 -3.76 5.00
C ASP A 185 -0.09 -3.73 5.39
N VAL A 186 -0.54 -2.63 5.99
CA VAL A 186 -1.97 -2.40 6.26
C VAL A 186 -2.77 -2.35 4.96
N LEU A 187 -2.28 -1.63 3.94
CA LEU A 187 -2.90 -1.59 2.62
C LEU A 187 -3.05 -2.99 2.03
N ALA A 188 -2.01 -3.82 2.12
CA ALA A 188 -2.07 -5.19 1.59
C ALA A 188 -3.19 -6.02 2.26
N ALA A 189 -3.28 -5.96 3.59
CA ALA A 189 -4.29 -6.69 4.36
C ALA A 189 -5.72 -6.19 4.06
N VAL A 190 -5.92 -4.87 4.04
CA VAL A 190 -7.24 -4.27 3.77
C VAL A 190 -7.64 -4.46 2.32
N CYS A 191 -6.71 -4.37 1.37
CA CYS A 191 -6.94 -4.64 -0.05
C CYS A 191 -7.49 -6.04 -0.28
N ARG A 192 -6.89 -7.04 0.37
CA ARG A 192 -7.35 -8.43 0.29
C ARG A 192 -8.78 -8.58 0.81
N THR A 193 -9.07 -8.02 1.98
CA THR A 193 -10.42 -8.08 2.60
C THR A 193 -11.46 -7.37 1.73
N THR A 194 -11.15 -6.16 1.25
CA THR A 194 -12.06 -5.34 0.43
C THR A 194 -12.31 -6.00 -0.93
N SER A 195 -11.29 -6.63 -1.51
CA SER A 195 -11.41 -7.43 -2.74
C SER A 195 -12.37 -8.60 -2.55
N LEU A 196 -12.19 -9.41 -1.49
CA LEU A 196 -13.05 -10.57 -1.20
C LEU A 196 -14.50 -10.16 -0.91
N ALA A 197 -14.69 -9.06 -0.19
CA ALA A 197 -16.02 -8.50 0.08
C ALA A 197 -16.70 -8.06 -1.22
N SER A 198 -15.98 -7.34 -2.08
CA SER A 198 -16.52 -6.85 -3.36
C SER A 198 -16.88 -8.00 -4.32
N LEU A 199 -16.03 -9.03 -4.40
CA LEU A 199 -16.33 -10.24 -5.16
C LEU A 199 -17.58 -10.96 -4.63
N THR A 200 -17.82 -10.95 -3.32
CA THR A 200 -19.05 -11.52 -2.77
C THR A 200 -20.31 -10.78 -3.26
N LEU A 201 -20.19 -9.51 -3.62
CA LEU A 201 -21.30 -8.69 -4.12
C LEU A 201 -21.47 -8.80 -5.65
N CYS A 202 -20.38 -8.85 -6.41
CA CYS A 202 -20.44 -8.74 -7.88
C CYS A 202 -20.12 -10.03 -8.64
N PHE A 203 -19.52 -11.05 -8.01
CA PHE A 203 -19.14 -12.28 -8.72
C PHE A 203 -20.40 -13.08 -9.14
N PRO A 204 -20.50 -13.49 -10.41
CA PRO A 204 -21.66 -14.23 -10.91
C PRO A 204 -21.96 -15.51 -10.14
N TYR A 205 -23.26 -15.79 -9.98
CA TYR A 205 -23.74 -16.97 -9.27
C TYR A 205 -23.41 -18.28 -10.01
N PHE A 206 -23.38 -19.41 -9.31
CA PHE A 206 -22.85 -20.68 -9.85
C PHE A 206 -23.48 -21.14 -11.18
N LYS A 207 -24.76 -20.82 -11.44
CA LYS A 207 -25.45 -21.18 -12.69
C LYS A 207 -24.81 -20.52 -13.92
N HIS A 208 -24.24 -19.32 -13.76
CA HIS A 208 -23.52 -18.61 -14.81
C HIS A 208 -22.32 -19.44 -15.30
N TRP A 209 -21.58 -20.03 -14.38
CA TRP A 209 -20.36 -20.83 -14.68
C TRP A 209 -20.64 -22.25 -15.16
N GLN A 210 -21.87 -22.73 -15.02
CA GLN A 210 -22.32 -24.05 -15.49
C GLN A 210 -23.07 -23.98 -16.83
N THR A 211 -22.93 -22.87 -17.55
CA THR A 211 -23.52 -22.65 -18.89
C THR A 211 -22.86 -23.48 -19.99
N GLU A 212 -23.52 -23.65 -21.12
CA GLU A 212 -22.91 -24.15 -22.37
C GLU A 212 -22.63 -23.01 -23.37
N VAL A 213 -23.05 -21.79 -23.04
CA VAL A 213 -22.95 -20.62 -23.91
C VAL A 213 -21.60 -19.93 -23.71
N LEU A 214 -20.85 -19.76 -24.80
CA LEU A 214 -19.65 -18.95 -24.83
C LEU A 214 -20.02 -17.48 -24.95
N GLN A 215 -19.42 -16.66 -24.10
CA GLN A 215 -19.52 -15.21 -24.21
C GLN A 215 -18.48 -14.71 -25.20
N GLU A 216 -18.75 -13.60 -25.90
CA GLU A 216 -17.78 -13.03 -26.83
C GLU A 216 -16.69 -12.26 -26.11
N ARG A 217 -17.06 -11.49 -25.09
CA ARG A 217 -16.20 -10.61 -24.28
C ARG A 217 -16.24 -11.00 -22.81
N SER A 218 -15.36 -10.38 -22.02
CA SER A 218 -15.41 -10.44 -20.56
C SER A 218 -16.75 -9.94 -20.01
N ASN A 219 -17.13 -10.48 -18.86
CA ASN A 219 -18.31 -10.07 -18.13
C ASN A 219 -18.15 -8.66 -17.55
N GLU A 220 -19.25 -7.92 -17.51
CA GLU A 220 -19.30 -6.54 -16.99
C GLU A 220 -18.83 -6.43 -15.53
N TYR A 221 -18.98 -7.49 -14.74
CA TYR A 221 -18.53 -7.47 -13.34
C TYR A 221 -17.01 -7.28 -13.21
N VAL A 222 -16.20 -7.66 -14.22
CA VAL A 222 -14.75 -7.50 -14.19
C VAL A 222 -14.40 -6.02 -14.16
N ALA A 223 -14.93 -5.25 -15.11
CA ALA A 223 -14.72 -3.81 -15.15
C ALA A 223 -15.28 -3.13 -13.89
N TYR A 224 -16.47 -3.53 -13.43
CA TYR A 224 -17.04 -3.03 -12.18
C TYR A 224 -16.09 -3.27 -10.98
N PHE A 225 -15.60 -4.50 -10.81
CA PHE A 225 -14.74 -4.89 -9.71
C PHE A 225 -13.43 -4.10 -9.70
N PHE A 226 -12.76 -3.98 -10.84
CA PHE A 226 -11.52 -3.21 -10.97
C PHE A 226 -11.73 -1.71 -10.80
N ASN A 227 -12.86 -1.16 -11.27
CA ASN A 227 -13.23 0.23 -11.03
C ASN A 227 -13.46 0.53 -9.55
N GLN A 228 -13.99 -0.42 -8.77
CA GLN A 228 -14.21 -0.22 -7.33
C GLN A 228 -12.93 -0.35 -6.51
N ILE A 229 -12.02 -1.26 -6.89
CA ILE A 229 -10.87 -1.62 -6.04
C ILE A 229 -9.55 -1.06 -6.56
N TYR A 230 -9.22 -1.30 -7.83
CA TYR A 230 -7.90 -0.97 -8.36
C TYR A 230 -7.79 0.47 -8.86
N LEU A 231 -8.85 0.99 -9.51
CA LEU A 231 -8.87 2.35 -10.04
C LEU A 231 -8.59 3.42 -8.96
N PRO A 232 -9.16 3.37 -7.74
CA PRO A 232 -8.83 4.33 -6.69
C PRO A 232 -7.33 4.32 -6.32
N VAL A 233 -6.66 3.17 -6.37
CA VAL A 233 -5.22 3.05 -6.11
C VAL A 233 -4.44 3.71 -7.24
N ILE A 234 -4.76 3.39 -8.50
CA ILE A 234 -4.14 3.98 -9.71
C ILE A 234 -4.24 5.50 -9.74
N GLN A 235 -5.40 6.03 -9.33
CA GLN A 235 -5.64 7.47 -9.28
C GLN A 235 -4.83 8.15 -8.17
N ALA A 236 -4.51 7.42 -7.11
CA ALA A 236 -3.87 7.98 -5.92
C ALA A 236 -2.34 7.83 -5.88
N THR A 237 -1.75 6.88 -6.61
CA THR A 237 -0.29 6.69 -6.65
C THR A 237 0.22 6.28 -8.03
N LYS A 238 1.45 6.69 -8.34
CA LYS A 238 2.22 6.25 -9.53
C LYS A 238 3.34 5.28 -9.17
N ASP A 239 3.45 4.87 -7.91
CA ASP A 239 4.44 3.90 -7.46
C ASP A 239 4.14 2.51 -8.04
N ILE A 240 4.99 2.09 -8.97
CA ILE A 240 4.82 0.83 -9.70
C ILE A 240 4.85 -0.40 -8.79
N GLU A 241 5.63 -0.39 -7.69
CA GLU A 241 5.73 -1.55 -6.81
C GLU A 241 4.43 -1.71 -6.00
N ILE A 242 3.83 -0.61 -5.56
CA ILE A 242 2.51 -0.61 -4.91
C ILE A 242 1.41 -1.03 -5.90
N LEU A 243 1.46 -0.56 -7.14
CA LEU A 243 0.52 -0.95 -8.19
C LEU A 243 0.61 -2.46 -8.50
N LYS A 244 1.82 -3.01 -8.67
CA LYS A 244 2.03 -4.45 -8.84
C LYS A 244 1.54 -5.26 -7.66
N LEU A 245 1.86 -4.82 -6.43
CA LEU A 245 1.43 -5.48 -5.19
C LEU A 245 -0.10 -5.52 -5.09
N THR A 246 -0.76 -4.39 -5.31
CA THR A 246 -2.23 -4.31 -5.20
C THR A 246 -2.91 -5.11 -6.31
N LEU A 247 -2.45 -5.03 -7.56
CA LEU A 247 -2.93 -5.90 -8.65
C LEU A 247 -2.81 -7.37 -8.30
N LYS A 248 -1.65 -7.77 -7.75
CA LYS A 248 -1.41 -9.14 -7.31
C LYS A 248 -2.43 -9.60 -6.26
N ILE A 249 -2.62 -8.80 -5.21
CA ILE A 249 -3.56 -9.11 -4.13
C ILE A 249 -5.00 -9.21 -4.64
N ILE A 250 -5.42 -8.31 -5.54
CA ILE A 250 -6.77 -8.30 -6.12
C ILE A 250 -7.03 -9.58 -6.92
N CYS A 251 -6.09 -9.95 -7.80
CA CYS A 251 -6.20 -11.16 -8.60
C CYS A 251 -6.14 -12.44 -7.74
N GLU A 252 -5.25 -12.50 -6.75
CA GLU A 252 -5.18 -13.63 -5.80
C GLU A 252 -6.48 -13.75 -4.98
N ALA A 253 -7.04 -12.63 -4.51
CA ALA A 253 -8.33 -12.60 -3.82
C ALA A 253 -9.48 -13.10 -4.72
N TRP A 254 -9.44 -12.81 -6.02
CA TRP A 254 -10.40 -13.35 -6.99
C TRP A 254 -10.30 -14.87 -7.11
N LEU A 255 -9.08 -15.41 -7.25
CA LEU A 255 -8.86 -16.85 -7.25
C LEU A 255 -9.29 -17.51 -5.93
N ASP A 256 -8.94 -16.91 -4.80
CA ASP A 256 -9.33 -17.38 -3.47
C ASP A 256 -10.85 -17.38 -3.30
N HIS A 257 -11.55 -16.35 -3.80
CA HIS A 257 -13.00 -16.29 -3.76
C HIS A 257 -13.64 -17.48 -4.50
N ILE A 258 -13.16 -17.78 -5.71
CA ILE A 258 -13.61 -18.93 -6.51
C ILE A 258 -13.41 -20.22 -5.73
N TYR A 259 -12.25 -20.37 -5.09
CA TYR A 259 -11.94 -21.55 -4.29
C TYR A 259 -12.82 -21.66 -3.04
N MET A 260 -12.99 -20.58 -2.28
CA MET A 260 -13.82 -20.51 -1.08
C MET A 260 -15.29 -20.84 -1.37
N LYS A 261 -15.82 -20.37 -2.50
CA LYS A 261 -17.20 -20.68 -2.95
C LYS A 261 -17.32 -22.07 -3.59
N LYS A 262 -16.20 -22.77 -3.82
CA LYS A 262 -16.15 -24.07 -4.51
C LYS A 262 -16.90 -24.05 -5.84
N THR A 263 -16.79 -22.93 -6.56
CA THR A 263 -17.51 -22.71 -7.81
C THR A 263 -17.16 -23.79 -8.82
N LYS A 264 -18.17 -24.45 -9.39
CA LYS A 264 -17.98 -25.50 -10.40
C LYS A 264 -18.15 -24.95 -11.81
N PHE A 265 -17.18 -25.24 -12.67
CA PHE A 265 -17.14 -24.74 -14.05
C PHE A 265 -17.43 -25.83 -15.07
N SER A 266 -18.33 -25.52 -15.99
CA SER A 266 -18.49 -26.25 -17.26
C SER A 266 -17.35 -25.92 -18.23
N SER A 267 -17.31 -26.55 -19.41
CA SER A 267 -16.32 -26.19 -20.45
C SER A 267 -16.46 -24.76 -20.94
N ALA A 268 -17.68 -24.37 -21.27
CA ALA A 268 -17.94 -23.02 -21.70
C ALA A 268 -17.71 -22.01 -20.56
N GLY A 269 -18.12 -22.34 -19.33
CA GLY A 269 -17.89 -21.49 -18.16
C GLY A 269 -16.41 -21.28 -17.83
N ALA A 270 -15.56 -22.30 -17.98
CA ALA A 270 -14.11 -22.14 -17.82
C ALA A 270 -13.49 -21.29 -18.94
N LEU A 271 -13.97 -21.42 -20.17
CA LEU A 271 -13.57 -20.53 -21.28
C LEU A 271 -14.05 -19.08 -21.05
N ASN A 272 -15.24 -18.88 -20.51
CA ASN A 272 -15.74 -17.55 -20.16
C ASN A 272 -14.90 -16.93 -19.02
N LEU A 273 -14.50 -17.72 -18.03
CA LEU A 273 -13.58 -17.25 -16.98
C LEU A 273 -12.21 -16.85 -17.54
N LEU A 274 -11.68 -17.58 -18.53
CA LEU A 274 -10.46 -17.16 -19.23
C LEU A 274 -10.63 -15.79 -19.90
N LYS A 275 -11.78 -15.56 -20.57
CA LYS A 275 -12.11 -14.25 -21.13
C LYS A 275 -12.21 -13.17 -20.06
N ASP A 276 -12.72 -13.49 -18.89
CA ASP A 276 -12.75 -12.56 -17.76
C ASP A 276 -11.34 -12.20 -17.27
N PHE A 277 -10.42 -13.17 -17.24
CA PHE A 277 -9.01 -12.91 -16.90
C PHE A 277 -8.29 -12.09 -17.98
N ASP A 278 -8.51 -12.39 -19.27
CA ASP A 278 -7.98 -11.59 -20.38
C ASP A 278 -8.52 -10.15 -20.34
N GLY A 279 -9.80 -10.00 -19.95
CA GLY A 279 -10.47 -8.72 -19.77
C GLY A 279 -9.79 -7.81 -18.74
N VAL A 280 -8.98 -8.35 -17.82
CA VAL A 280 -8.18 -7.52 -16.88
C VAL A 280 -7.08 -6.79 -17.63
N ALA A 281 -6.35 -7.47 -18.51
CA ALA A 281 -5.30 -6.83 -19.30
C ALA A 281 -5.90 -5.79 -20.26
N GLU A 282 -7.06 -6.09 -20.86
CA GLU A 282 -7.81 -5.13 -21.67
C GLU A 282 -8.23 -3.89 -20.86
N TRP A 283 -8.74 -4.09 -19.64
CA TRP A 283 -9.12 -3.00 -18.74
C TRP A 283 -7.91 -2.13 -18.36
N ILE A 284 -6.76 -2.74 -18.04
CA ILE A 284 -5.52 -2.02 -17.73
C ILE A 284 -5.07 -1.17 -18.93
N ASN A 285 -5.08 -1.75 -20.13
CA ASN A 285 -4.68 -1.05 -21.36
C ASN A 285 -5.62 0.10 -21.71
N ALA A 286 -6.90 -0.02 -21.39
CA ALA A 286 -7.91 1.03 -21.59
C ALA A 286 -7.94 2.09 -20.47
N CYS A 287 -7.17 1.92 -19.39
CA CYS A 287 -7.22 2.82 -18.23
C CYS A 287 -6.45 4.13 -18.50
N GLU A 288 -7.18 5.21 -18.72
CA GLU A 288 -6.63 6.56 -18.99
C GLU A 288 -5.82 7.14 -17.82
N ALA A 289 -6.10 6.70 -16.59
CA ALA A 289 -5.39 7.15 -15.40
C ALA A 289 -3.97 6.58 -15.29
N LEU A 290 -3.62 5.56 -16.07
CA LEU A 290 -2.27 5.00 -16.15
C LEU A 290 -1.49 5.63 -17.30
N ASP A 291 -0.20 5.88 -17.05
CA ASP A 291 0.74 6.27 -18.11
C ASP A 291 1.12 5.03 -18.95
N GLU A 292 1.53 5.24 -20.20
CA GLU A 292 1.82 4.17 -21.18
C GLU A 292 2.76 3.09 -20.62
N ARG A 293 3.86 3.51 -19.99
CA ARG A 293 4.86 2.61 -19.41
C ARG A 293 4.29 1.74 -18.28
N LEU A 294 3.42 2.30 -17.46
CA LEU A 294 2.77 1.57 -16.37
C LEU A 294 1.74 0.57 -16.93
N ARG A 295 1.00 0.95 -17.97
CA ARG A 295 0.05 0.03 -18.65
C ARG A 295 0.77 -1.20 -19.19
N GLU A 296 1.85 -1.01 -19.95
CA GLU A 296 2.64 -2.11 -20.50
C GLU A 296 3.17 -3.04 -19.40
N THR A 297 3.68 -2.47 -18.31
CA THR A 297 4.24 -3.26 -17.19
C THR A 297 3.15 -4.06 -16.46
N LEU A 298 1.99 -3.44 -16.19
CA LEU A 298 0.93 -4.05 -15.41
C LEU A 298 0.11 -5.06 -16.22
N SER A 299 -0.11 -4.83 -17.52
CA SER A 299 -0.84 -5.75 -18.39
C SER A 299 -0.11 -7.07 -18.64
N HIS A 300 1.20 -7.12 -18.38
CA HIS A 300 2.04 -8.32 -18.50
C HIS A 300 2.50 -8.86 -17.14
N HIS A 301 1.88 -8.42 -16.04
CA HIS A 301 2.25 -8.85 -14.70
C HIS A 301 2.06 -10.37 -14.51
N GLU A 302 2.97 -11.01 -13.76
CA GLU A 302 2.98 -12.47 -13.54
C GLU A 302 1.65 -13.03 -13.01
N VAL A 303 0.91 -12.22 -12.23
CA VAL A 303 -0.36 -12.63 -11.63
C VAL A 303 -1.43 -12.89 -12.69
N LEU A 304 -1.40 -12.18 -13.83
CA LEU A 304 -2.34 -12.39 -14.93
C LEU A 304 -2.05 -13.71 -15.64
N ARG A 305 -0.76 -14.07 -15.79
CA ARG A 305 -0.36 -15.40 -16.28
C ARG A 305 -0.78 -16.51 -15.34
N MET A 306 -0.74 -16.28 -14.03
CA MET A 306 -1.27 -17.23 -13.05
C MET A 306 -2.79 -17.40 -13.19
N CYS A 307 -3.55 -16.33 -13.37
CA CYS A 307 -4.99 -16.40 -13.64
C CYS A 307 -5.28 -17.17 -14.95
N GLU A 308 -4.56 -16.88 -16.04
CA GLU A 308 -4.65 -17.64 -17.30
C GLU A 308 -4.36 -19.14 -17.08
N GLY A 309 -3.31 -19.45 -16.33
CA GLY A 309 -2.96 -20.81 -15.95
C GLY A 309 -4.09 -21.53 -15.22
N VAL A 310 -4.77 -20.85 -14.27
CA VAL A 310 -5.94 -21.40 -13.57
C VAL A 310 -7.07 -21.71 -14.56
N GLY A 311 -7.37 -20.77 -15.46
CA GLY A 311 -8.40 -20.98 -16.46
C GLY A 311 -8.11 -22.16 -17.39
N LYS A 312 -6.85 -22.34 -17.81
CA LYS A 312 -6.41 -23.50 -18.60
C LYS A 312 -6.48 -24.81 -17.82
N LEU A 313 -6.12 -24.82 -16.54
CA LEU A 313 -6.27 -26.00 -15.67
C LEU A 313 -7.74 -26.45 -15.59
N LEU A 314 -8.69 -25.51 -15.48
CA LEU A 314 -10.11 -25.81 -15.44
C LEU A 314 -10.67 -26.42 -16.74
N LEU A 315 -9.91 -26.40 -17.83
CA LEU A 315 -10.27 -27.06 -19.10
C LEU A 315 -9.71 -28.47 -19.21
N ARG A 316 -8.72 -28.82 -18.40
CA ARG A 316 -8.09 -30.14 -18.43
C ARG A 316 -8.91 -31.18 -17.69
N LYS A 317 -8.69 -32.45 -18.03
CA LYS A 317 -9.23 -33.56 -17.26
C LYS A 317 -8.41 -33.76 -15.97
N PRO A 318 -9.02 -34.20 -14.85
CA PRO A 318 -8.31 -34.40 -13.59
C PRO A 318 -7.10 -35.33 -13.63
N GLU A 319 -7.01 -36.20 -14.64
CA GLU A 319 -5.96 -37.23 -14.81
C GLU A 319 -4.88 -36.83 -15.83
N GLU A 320 -4.96 -35.63 -16.42
CA GLU A 320 -4.07 -35.20 -17.50
C GLU A 320 -2.79 -34.57 -16.94
N THR A 321 -1.64 -35.17 -17.22
CA THR A 321 -0.33 -34.69 -16.77
C THR A 321 0.08 -33.40 -17.49
N ILE A 322 0.58 -32.42 -16.72
CA ILE A 322 1.08 -31.17 -17.29
C ILE A 322 2.51 -31.40 -17.79
N SER A 323 2.65 -31.54 -19.11
CA SER A 323 3.96 -31.57 -19.75
C SER A 323 4.67 -30.22 -19.58
N ILE A 324 5.92 -30.28 -19.14
CA ILE A 324 6.85 -29.13 -19.08
C ILE A 324 7.28 -28.72 -20.50
N LEU A 325 7.11 -29.61 -21.48
CA LEU A 325 7.39 -29.33 -22.89
C LEU A 325 6.16 -28.67 -23.54
N PRO A 326 6.35 -27.64 -24.38
CA PRO A 326 5.26 -26.97 -25.07
C PRO A 326 4.42 -27.97 -25.84
N SER A 327 3.09 -27.83 -25.75
CA SER A 327 2.16 -28.65 -26.55
C SER A 327 2.49 -28.46 -28.03
N PRO A 328 2.60 -29.53 -28.83
CA PRO A 328 2.83 -29.39 -30.25
C PRO A 328 1.56 -28.77 -30.86
N SER A 329 1.59 -27.47 -31.08
CA SER A 329 0.60 -26.78 -31.90
C SER A 329 0.55 -27.49 -33.24
N LYS A 330 -0.68 -27.88 -33.63
CA LYS A 330 -1.01 -28.56 -34.89
C LYS A 330 -0.06 -28.15 -36.02
N ALA A 331 0.68 -29.15 -36.50
CA ALA A 331 1.63 -29.05 -37.58
C ALA A 331 1.05 -28.31 -38.79
N GLY A 332 1.73 -27.26 -39.25
CA GLY A 332 1.35 -26.60 -40.49
C GLY A 332 2.00 -25.25 -40.79
N LYS A 333 3.32 -25.12 -40.69
CA LYS A 333 4.18 -24.47 -41.71
C LYS A 333 5.63 -24.41 -41.25
N LYS A 334 6.50 -24.98 -42.06
CA LYS A 334 7.96 -24.86 -42.00
C LYS A 334 8.36 -23.41 -42.30
N SER A 335 9.20 -22.84 -41.43
CA SER A 335 10.31 -21.99 -41.84
C SER A 335 11.39 -22.09 -40.77
N ASP A 336 12.60 -22.28 -41.26
CA ASP A 336 13.83 -22.56 -40.55
C ASP A 336 14.38 -21.33 -39.80
N GLU A 337 15.31 -21.64 -38.90
CA GLU A 337 16.39 -20.80 -38.37
C GLU A 337 16.15 -19.83 -37.19
N THR A 338 16.94 -20.11 -36.14
CA THR A 338 17.36 -19.27 -35.01
C THR A 338 16.33 -18.93 -33.93
N ALA A 339 16.34 -19.69 -32.82
CA ALA A 339 16.15 -19.17 -31.46
C ALA A 339 16.34 -20.28 -30.42
N ASP A 340 17.49 -20.28 -29.73
CA ASP A 340 17.61 -20.90 -28.39
C ASP A 340 17.09 -19.92 -27.33
N GLU A 341 15.91 -19.34 -27.58
CA GLU A 341 15.11 -18.71 -26.53
C GLU A 341 14.20 -19.80 -26.00
N LYS A 342 14.48 -20.29 -24.79
CA LYS A 342 13.59 -21.20 -24.05
C LYS A 342 12.17 -20.67 -24.17
N ALA A 343 11.32 -21.42 -24.88
CA ALA A 343 9.91 -21.10 -25.02
C ALA A 343 9.34 -20.78 -23.62
N PRO A 344 8.57 -19.68 -23.48
CA PRO A 344 8.08 -19.23 -22.19
C PRO A 344 7.30 -20.35 -21.51
N LEU A 345 7.57 -20.56 -20.21
CA LEU A 345 6.93 -21.62 -19.43
C LEU A 345 5.39 -21.55 -19.55
N PRO A 346 4.70 -22.70 -19.67
CA PRO A 346 3.24 -22.74 -19.72
C PRO A 346 2.61 -22.00 -18.53
N PRO A 347 1.55 -21.20 -18.72
CA PRO A 347 0.88 -20.46 -17.65
C PRO A 347 0.44 -21.32 -16.47
N GLU A 348 0.07 -22.58 -16.70
CA GLU A 348 -0.33 -23.54 -15.66
C GLU A 348 0.79 -23.81 -14.64
N MET A 349 2.07 -23.64 -15.02
CA MET A 349 3.20 -23.81 -14.11
C MET A 349 3.32 -22.69 -13.06
N PHE A 350 2.70 -21.54 -13.30
CA PHE A 350 2.67 -20.43 -12.34
C PHE A 350 1.58 -20.60 -11.27
N VAL A 351 0.75 -21.65 -11.40
CA VAL A 351 -0.38 -21.89 -10.51
C VAL A 351 0.02 -22.82 -9.36
N PRO A 352 -0.03 -22.36 -8.10
CA PRO A 352 0.15 -23.25 -6.96
C PRO A 352 -1.07 -24.18 -6.78
N ASN A 353 -0.85 -25.36 -6.20
CA ASN A 353 -1.91 -26.31 -5.86
C ASN A 353 -2.80 -26.75 -7.05
N GLN A 354 -2.22 -26.96 -8.24
CA GLN A 354 -2.93 -27.29 -9.49
C GLN A 354 -4.06 -28.34 -9.36
N LYS A 355 -3.86 -29.38 -8.53
CA LYS A 355 -4.87 -30.43 -8.27
C LYS A 355 -6.20 -29.87 -7.76
N ARG A 356 -6.16 -28.86 -6.89
CA ARG A 356 -7.36 -28.21 -6.33
C ARG A 356 -8.21 -27.54 -7.40
N TRP A 357 -7.58 -26.99 -8.44
CA TRP A 357 -8.29 -26.38 -9.56
C TRP A 357 -8.98 -27.41 -10.43
N LEU A 358 -8.35 -28.56 -10.68
CA LEU A 358 -8.96 -29.67 -11.43
C LEU A 358 -10.24 -30.18 -10.76
N GLU A 359 -10.31 -30.17 -9.43
CA GLU A 359 -11.50 -30.57 -8.68
C GLU A 359 -12.70 -29.61 -8.88
N LEU A 360 -12.47 -28.37 -9.30
CA LEU A 360 -13.53 -27.38 -9.56
C LEU A 360 -14.22 -27.57 -10.92
N ARG A 361 -13.84 -28.61 -11.68
CA ARG A 361 -14.57 -28.99 -12.89
C ARG A 361 -15.95 -29.57 -12.56
N ALA A 362 -17.00 -29.08 -13.23
CA ALA A 362 -18.32 -29.70 -13.18
C ALA A 362 -18.27 -31.07 -13.89
N ARG A 363 -18.90 -32.09 -13.31
CA ARG A 363 -19.04 -33.40 -13.98
C ARG A 363 -19.92 -33.24 -15.20
N ASP A 364 -19.51 -33.86 -16.31
CA ASP A 364 -20.27 -33.83 -17.55
C ASP A 364 -21.67 -34.44 -17.33
N ARG A 365 -22.72 -33.67 -17.64
CA ARG A 365 -24.11 -34.13 -17.49
C ARG A 365 -24.39 -35.37 -18.33
N ARG A 366 -23.66 -35.58 -19.43
CA ARG A 366 -23.80 -36.79 -20.27
C ARG A 366 -23.33 -38.06 -19.55
N ALA A 367 -22.34 -37.97 -18.66
CA ALA A 367 -21.84 -39.11 -17.90
C ALA A 367 -22.81 -39.57 -16.79
N VAL A 368 -23.63 -38.65 -16.26
CA VAL A 368 -24.60 -38.97 -15.20
C VAL A 368 -25.81 -39.72 -15.76
N ASN A 369 -26.24 -39.42 -16.99
CA ASN A 369 -27.39 -40.07 -17.62
C ASN A 369 -27.12 -41.52 -18.09
N LEU A 370 -25.86 -41.92 -18.29
CA LEU A 370 -25.55 -43.33 -18.62
C LEU A 370 -25.64 -44.28 -17.41
N ASN A 371 -25.44 -43.78 -16.18
CA ASN A 371 -25.46 -44.63 -14.98
C ASN A 371 -26.86 -44.78 -14.35
N CYS A 372 -27.90 -44.14 -14.91
CA CYS A 372 -29.27 -44.21 -14.37
C CYS A 372 -30.24 -45.06 -15.22
N LEU A 373 -29.76 -45.68 -16.31
CA LEU A 373 -30.60 -46.48 -17.23
C LEU A 373 -30.47 -48.00 -17.07
N CYS A 374 -29.84 -48.50 -16.00
CA CYS A 374 -29.55 -49.94 -15.83
C CYS A 374 -30.31 -50.65 -14.68
N LEU A 375 -31.47 -50.17 -14.24
CA LEU A 375 -32.25 -50.83 -13.16
C LEU A 375 -33.77 -50.85 -13.42
N CYS A 376 -34.20 -51.27 -14.61
CA CYS A 376 -35.61 -51.67 -14.85
C CYS A 376 -35.68 -52.81 -15.89
N ALA A 377 -35.09 -53.97 -15.60
CA ALA A 377 -35.42 -55.21 -16.31
C ALA A 377 -35.27 -56.40 -15.35
N GLY A 378 -36.38 -57.07 -15.07
CA GLY A 378 -36.40 -58.40 -14.46
C GLY A 378 -36.93 -58.45 -13.03
N MET A 379 -38.24 -58.35 -12.87
CA MET A 379 -38.95 -59.21 -11.91
C MET A 379 -40.29 -59.59 -12.52
N ASP A 380 -40.29 -60.76 -13.14
CA ASP A 380 -41.48 -61.51 -13.53
C ASP A 380 -41.46 -62.83 -12.75
N VAL A 381 -42.63 -63.15 -12.17
CA VAL A 381 -43.13 -64.45 -11.69
C VAL A 381 -42.53 -65.02 -10.39
N TYR A 382 -43.30 -64.93 -9.30
CA TYR A 382 -44.07 -66.06 -8.73
C TYR A 382 -45.36 -65.58 -8.07
#